data_AF-A0A9E4GIE6-F1
#
_entry.id   AF-A0A9E4GIE6-F1
#
_cell.length_a   1.000
_cell.length_b   1.000
_cell.length_c   1.000
_cell.angle_alpha   90.00
_cell.angle_beta   90.00
_cell.angle_gamma   90.00
#
_symmetry.space_group_name_H-M   'P 1'
#
loop_
_entity.id
_entity.type
_entity.pdbx_description
1 polymer ?
#
loop_
_entity_poly.entity_id
_entity_poly.type
_entity_poly.pdbx_seq_one_letter_code
_entity_poly.pdbx_strand_id
1 'polypeptide(L)'
;MRYSEAECRAAAEALVSNLSEKGLLQLQTEQRRSAEQLAQALLENFRQEEELRREAERLAEAHMPTGQAVDRHKVVQMITQRLAEERSFVL
;
A
#
# COMPACT_ATOMS: atom_id res chain seq x y z
N MET A 1 0.60 -0.96 -10.00
CA MET A 1 -0.40 -0.46 -9.03
C MET A 1 -1.55 -1.44 -8.97
N ARG A 2 -1.77 -2.04 -7.80
CA ARG A 2 -2.66 -3.19 -7.59
C ARG A 2 -4.15 -2.86 -7.67
N TYR A 3 -4.51 -1.59 -7.47
CA TYR A 3 -5.88 -1.08 -7.49
C TYR A 3 -5.96 0.20 -8.34
N SER A 4 -7.09 0.36 -9.03
CA SER A 4 -7.40 1.54 -9.81
C SER A 4 -7.87 2.72 -8.94
N GLU A 5 -7.80 3.94 -9.48
CA GLU A 5 -8.33 5.13 -8.82
C GLU A 5 -9.84 5.01 -8.53
N ALA A 6 -10.60 4.41 -9.45
CA ALA A 6 -12.03 4.18 -9.25
C ALA A 6 -12.30 3.24 -8.06
N GLU A 7 -11.52 2.16 -7.92
CA GLU A 7 -11.64 1.24 -6.79
C GLU A 7 -11.23 1.90 -5.47
N CYS A 8 -10.17 2.70 -5.46
CA CYS A 8 -9.75 3.44 -4.27
C CYS A 8 -10.83 4.44 -3.82
N ARG A 9 -11.46 5.12 -4.78
CA ARG A 9 -12.55 6.07 -4.50
C ARG A 9 -13.78 5.37 -3.95
N ALA A 10 -14.23 4.30 -4.60
CA ALA A 10 -15.38 3.52 -4.13
C ALA A 10 -15.14 2.93 -2.73
N ALA A 11 -13.94 2.42 -2.47
CA ALA A 11 -13.57 1.91 -1.14
C ALA A 11 -13.57 3.02 -0.08
N ALA A 12 -13.02 4.19 -0.40
CA ALA A 12 -12.98 5.33 0.52
C ALA A 12 -14.38 5.85 0.86
N GLU A 13 -15.26 6.00 -0.13
CA GLU A 13 -16.66 6.39 0.08
C GLU A 13 -17.39 5.38 0.97
N ALA A 14 -17.26 4.09 0.68
CA ALA A 14 -17.89 3.03 1.46
C ALA A 14 -17.36 2.98 2.91
N LEU A 15 -16.06 3.16 3.11
CA LEU A 15 -15.45 3.20 4.46
C LEU A 15 -15.97 4.39 5.26
N VAL A 16 -15.93 5.59 4.68
CA VAL A 16 -16.40 6.79 5.38
C VAL A 16 -17.89 6.69 5.71
N SER A 17 -18.72 6.21 4.78
CA SER A 17 -20.16 6.00 5.05
C SER A 17 -20.38 5.00 6.19
N ASN A 18 -19.80 3.80 6.07
CA ASN A 18 -19.98 2.74 7.07
C ASN A 18 -19.50 3.14 8.46
N LEU A 19 -18.35 3.81 8.57
CA LEU A 19 -17.79 4.23 9.85
C LEU A 19 -18.59 5.36 10.47
N SER A 20 -19.10 6.29 9.65
CA SER A 20 -19.96 7.39 10.12
C SER A 20 -21.32 6.86 10.59
N GLU A 21 -21.95 5.97 9.83
CA GLU A 21 -23.23 5.34 10.20
C GLU A 21 -23.14 4.51 11.48
N LYS A 22 -21.98 3.88 11.73
CA LYS A 22 -21.72 3.13 12.97
C LYS A 22 -21.31 4.02 14.14
N GLY A 23 -21.19 5.33 13.95
CA GLY A 23 -20.71 6.27 14.98
C GLY A 23 -19.26 6.05 15.40
N LEU A 24 -18.47 5.34 14.60
CA LEU A 24 -17.04 5.05 14.86
C LEU A 24 -16.13 6.18 14.39
N LEU A 25 -16.68 7.11 13.60
CA LEU A 25 -15.95 8.24 13.05
C LEU A 25 -16.83 9.49 13.13
N GLN A 26 -16.32 10.53 13.79
CA GLN A 26 -16.97 11.83 13.83
C GLN A 26 -16.28 12.75 12.83
N LEU A 27 -16.96 12.99 11.71
CA LEU A 27 -16.44 13.84 10.64
C LEU A 27 -16.46 15.31 11.10
N GLN A 28 -15.28 15.94 11.13
CA GLN A 28 -15.16 17.39 11.37
C GLN A 28 -15.39 18.22 10.08
N THR A 29 -15.47 17.54 8.93
CA THR A 29 -15.68 18.15 7.62
C THR A 29 -16.76 17.41 6.84
N GLU A 30 -17.10 17.88 5.65
CA GLU A 30 -18.05 17.18 4.78
C GLU A 30 -17.57 15.77 4.42
N GLN A 31 -18.51 14.83 4.43
CA GLN A 31 -18.28 13.41 4.15
C GLN A 31 -17.57 13.18 2.82
N ARG A 32 -17.99 13.90 1.77
CA ARG A 32 -17.39 13.83 0.43
C ARG A 32 -15.91 14.20 0.45
N ARG A 33 -15.56 15.30 1.12
CA ARG A 33 -14.18 15.77 1.24
C ARG A 33 -13.31 14.75 1.98
N SER A 34 -13.84 14.15 3.04
CA SER A 34 -13.14 13.11 3.80
C SER A 34 -12.91 11.84 2.97
N ALA A 35 -13.89 11.43 2.15
CA ALA A 35 -13.75 10.32 1.23
C ALA A 35 -12.72 10.59 0.12
N GLU A 36 -12.71 11.80 -0.44
CA GLU A 36 -11.71 12.21 -1.44
C GLU A 36 -10.29 12.20 -0.85
N GLN A 37 -10.10 12.71 0.36
CA GLN A 37 -8.81 12.67 1.06
C GLN A 37 -8.36 11.24 1.36
N LEU A 38 -9.28 10.37 1.81
CA LEU A 38 -8.96 8.96 2.06
C LEU A 38 -8.62 8.23 0.76
N ALA A 39 -9.32 8.49 -0.34
CA ALA A 39 -9.00 7.90 -1.65
C ALA A 39 -7.59 8.29 -2.11
N GLN A 40 -7.22 9.56 -1.96
CA GLN A 40 -5.86 10.04 -2.25
C GLN A 40 -4.81 9.37 -1.37
N ALA A 41 -5.08 9.21 -0.07
CA ALA A 41 -4.18 8.53 0.85
C ALA A 41 -3.99 7.05 0.47
N LEU A 42 -5.06 6.34 0.08
CA LEU A 42 -4.99 4.96 -0.40
C LEU A 42 -4.15 4.84 -1.68
N LEU A 43 -4.37 5.74 -2.64
CA LEU A 43 -3.60 5.78 -3.88
C LEU A 43 -2.11 5.99 -3.61
N GLU A 44 -1.78 6.99 -2.80
CA GLU A 44 -0.39 7.27 -2.44
C GLU A 44 0.24 6.08 -1.71
N ASN A 45 -0.50 5.44 -0.80
CA ASN A 45 -0.03 4.24 -0.10
C ASN A 45 0.28 3.09 -1.07
N PHE A 46 -0.61 2.79 -2.02
CA PHE A 46 -0.36 1.72 -3.01
C PHE A 46 0.77 2.06 -3.97
N ARG A 47 1.01 3.35 -4.23
CA ARG A 47 2.16 3.79 -5.02
C ARG A 47 3.45 3.54 -4.26
N GLN A 48 3.48 3.89 -2.98
CA GLN A 48 4.64 3.66 -2.11
C GLN A 48 4.93 2.16 -1.94
N GLU A 49 3.90 1.33 -1.79
CA GLU A 49 4.03 -0.14 -1.74
C GLU A 49 4.68 -0.68 -3.03
N GLU A 50 4.23 -0.22 -4.20
CA GLU A 50 4.79 -0.61 -5.50
C GLU A 50 6.25 -0.15 -5.65
N GLU A 51 6.58 1.07 -5.25
CA GLU A 51 7.96 1.57 -5.27
C GLU A 51 8.88 0.75 -4.36
N LEU A 52 8.40 0.42 -3.16
CA LEU A 52 9.12 -0.41 -2.19
C LEU A 52 9.36 -1.83 -2.73
N ARG A 53 8.37 -2.42 -3.40
CA ARG A 53 8.51 -3.72 -4.06
C ARG A 53 9.53 -3.69 -5.21
N ARG A 54 9.51 -2.66 -6.05
CA ARG A 54 10.49 -2.48 -7.13
C ARG A 54 11.91 -2.32 -6.60
N GLU A 55 12.06 -1.63 -5.47
CA GLU A 55 13.34 -1.52 -4.78
C GLU A 55 13.82 -2.88 -4.27
N ALA A 56 12.94 -3.66 -3.64
CA ALA A 56 13.26 -5.01 -3.20
C ALA A 56 13.68 -5.92 -4.36
N GLU A 57 13.00 -5.84 -5.51
CA GLU A 57 13.34 -6.58 -6.72
C GLU A 57 14.74 -6.21 -7.25
N ARG A 58 15.08 -4.93 -7.30
CA ARG A 58 16.43 -4.47 -7.71
C ARG A 58 17.53 -4.95 -6.76
N LEU A 59 17.28 -4.91 -5.45
CA LEU A 59 18.24 -5.42 -4.46
C LEU A 59 18.40 -6.93 -4.57
N ALA A 60 17.30 -7.65 -4.76
CA ALA A 60 17.30 -9.09 -4.97
C ALA A 60 18.13 -9.48 -6.20
N GLU A 61 17.99 -8.74 -7.31
CA GLU A 61 18.78 -8.94 -8.53
C GLU A 61 20.27 -8.62 -8.35
N ALA A 62 20.61 -7.54 -7.64
CA ALA A 62 21.99 -7.15 -7.40
C ALA A 62 22.76 -8.14 -6.51
N HIS A 63 22.05 -8.83 -5.61
CA HIS A 63 22.66 -9.69 -4.58
C HIS A 63 22.45 -11.20 -4.80
N MET A 64 21.67 -11.62 -5.79
CA MET A 64 21.53 -13.05 -6.10
C MET A 64 22.66 -13.53 -7.02
N PRO A 65 23.53 -14.46 -6.56
CA PRO A 65 24.56 -15.03 -7.40
C PRO A 65 23.95 -15.90 -8.50
N THR A 66 24.39 -15.69 -9.73
CA THR A 66 24.00 -16.51 -10.89
C THR A 66 24.43 -17.97 -10.66
N GLY A 67 23.48 -18.88 -10.43
CA GLY A 67 23.75 -20.32 -10.35
C GLY A 67 23.27 -21.05 -9.09
N GLN A 68 22.70 -20.37 -8.08
CA GLN A 68 22.00 -21.05 -6.99
C GLN A 68 20.50 -21.14 -7.26
N ALA A 69 19.90 -22.30 -6.94
CA ALA A 69 18.45 -22.51 -6.94
C ALA A 69 17.78 -21.80 -5.75
N VAL A 70 17.99 -20.48 -5.64
CA VAL A 70 17.32 -19.65 -4.65
C VAL A 70 15.96 -19.25 -5.20
N ASP A 71 14.93 -19.39 -4.37
CA ASP A 71 13.60 -18.90 -4.69
C ASP A 71 13.60 -17.36 -4.66
N ARG A 72 13.69 -16.76 -5.86
CA ARG A 72 13.69 -15.31 -6.05
C ARG A 72 12.48 -14.64 -5.42
N HIS A 73 11.31 -15.28 -5.43
CA HIS A 73 10.09 -14.71 -4.87
C HIS A 73 10.22 -14.54 -3.35
N LYS A 74 10.75 -15.56 -2.66
CA LYS A 74 10.96 -15.52 -1.22
C LYS A 74 12.00 -14.48 -0.80
N VAL A 75 13.08 -14.32 -1.58
CA VAL A 75 14.10 -13.30 -1.31
C VAL A 75 13.52 -11.89 -1.47
N VAL A 76 12.79 -11.63 -2.57
CA VAL A 76 12.12 -10.35 -2.77
C VAL A 76 11.15 -10.07 -1.62
N GLN A 77 10.35 -11.05 -1.21
CA GLN A 77 9.40 -10.88 -0.10
C GLN A 77 10.11 -10.52 1.22
N MET A 78 11.22 -11.18 1.55
CA MET A 78 12.00 -10.87 2.74
C MET A 78 12.61 -9.46 2.71
N ILE A 79 13.12 -9.03 1.55
CA ILE A 79 13.68 -7.69 1.38
C ILE A 79 12.57 -6.63 1.48
N THR A 80 11.42 -6.85 0.84
CA THR A 80 10.23 -5.99 0.95
C THR A 80 9.82 -5.82 2.40
N GLN A 81 9.71 -6.92 3.16
CA GLN A 81 9.33 -6.87 4.58
C GLN A 81 10.31 -6.01 5.39
N ARG A 82 11.61 -6.21 5.18
CA ARG A 82 12.65 -5.45 5.88
C ARG A 82 12.64 -3.96 5.53
N LEU A 83 12.48 -3.63 4.24
CA LEU A 83 12.37 -2.23 3.80
C LEU A 83 11.13 -1.55 4.37
N ALA A 84 10.02 -2.28 4.49
CA ALA A 84 8.80 -1.75 5.08
C ALA A 84 8.98 -1.45 6.57
N GLU A 85 9.61 -2.36 7.34
CA GLU A 85 9.93 -2.15 8.75
C GLU A 85 10.85 -0.95 8.96
N GLU A 86 11.91 -0.81 8.17
CA GLU A 86 12.84 0.32 8.24
C GLU A 86 12.17 1.66 7.95
N ARG A 87 11.13 1.68 7.11
CA ARG A 87 10.37 2.88 6.73
C ARG A 87 9.10 3.09 7.55
N SER A 88 8.83 2.24 8.54
CA SER A 88 7.56 2.22 9.28
C SER A 88 6.33 2.16 8.35
N PHE A 89 6.48 1.49 7.21
CA PHE A 89 5.43 1.28 6.22
C PHE A 89 4.64 0.02 6.60
N VAL A 90 3.32 0.10 6.54
CA VAL A 90 2.44 -1.05 6.82
C VAL A 90 2.08 -1.72 5.49
N LEU A 91 2.48 -3.00 5.36
CA LEU A 91 2.18 -3.87 4.21
C LEU A 91 0.81 -4.53 4.31
#